data_AF-A0A3M9N2K9-F1
#
_entry.id   AF-A0A3M9N2K9-F1
#
_cell.length_a   1.000
_cell.length_b   1.000
_cell.length_c   1.000
_cell.angle_alpha   90.00
_cell.angle_beta   90.00
_cell.angle_gamma   90.00
#
_symmetry.space_group_name_H-M   'P 1'
#
loop_
_entity.id
_entity.type
_entity.pdbx_description
1 polymer ?
#
loop_
_entity_poly.entity_id
_entity_poly.type
_entity_poly.pdbx_seq_one_letter_code
_entity_poly.pdbx_strand_id
1 'polypeptide(L)'
;MKEISGSTTQAPAMPALEHHPLVIKPAPKPAEAEEVRHINVSASVYFPEEAQTDEDPFITADGSRINERNPREHRWLALSRNLLSRWGGHIAYGDSVKVEGISKQLDGVYVVRDAMHRRIRNRVDILVGPNDQINGYWEDVKLTKL
;
A
#
# COMPACT_ATOMS: atom_id res chain seq x y z
N MET A 1 80.41 -21.59 -49.40
CA MET A 1 80.53 -20.78 -48.18
C MET A 1 79.24 -20.04 -47.98
N LYS A 2 78.49 -20.35 -46.91
CA LYS A 2 77.56 -19.47 -46.18
C LYS A 2 76.79 -20.32 -45.15
N GLU A 3 77.30 -20.23 -43.92
CA GLU A 3 76.60 -20.14 -42.64
C GLU A 3 75.39 -21.06 -42.39
N ILE A 4 75.59 -22.08 -41.55
CA ILE A 4 74.52 -22.83 -40.88
C ILE A 4 74.09 -22.08 -39.61
N SER A 5 73.08 -21.23 -39.75
CA SER A 5 72.44 -20.52 -38.65
C SER A 5 71.63 -21.48 -37.78
N GLY A 6 71.81 -21.39 -36.47
CA GLY A 6 71.02 -22.10 -35.47
C GLY A 6 69.53 -21.75 -35.54
N SER A 7 68.70 -22.71 -35.13
CA SER A 7 67.27 -22.51 -34.91
C SER A 7 66.94 -22.89 -33.47
N THR A 8 66.90 -21.87 -32.63
CA THR A 8 66.40 -21.94 -31.25
C THR A 8 64.87 -21.97 -31.29
N THR A 9 64.29 -23.02 -30.73
CA THR A 9 62.84 -23.20 -30.55
C THR A 9 62.25 -22.07 -29.71
N GLN A 10 61.30 -21.31 -30.28
CA GLN A 10 60.47 -20.36 -29.54
C GLN A 10 59.29 -21.08 -28.89
N ALA A 11 59.10 -20.87 -27.59
CA ALA A 11 57.93 -21.32 -26.84
C ALA A 11 56.68 -20.50 -27.25
N PRO A 12 55.46 -21.07 -27.17
CA PRO A 12 54.24 -20.37 -27.57
C PRO A 12 53.91 -19.23 -26.60
N ALA A 13 53.53 -18.08 -27.16
CA ALA A 13 53.04 -16.94 -26.42
C ALA A 13 51.63 -17.22 -25.85
N MET A 14 51.43 -16.95 -24.55
CA MET A 14 50.11 -16.91 -23.93
C MET A 14 49.33 -15.68 -24.45
N PRO A 15 48.00 -15.74 -24.60
CA PRO A 15 47.22 -14.61 -25.05
C PRO A 15 47.25 -13.49 -24.01
N ALA A 16 47.35 -12.25 -24.50
CA ALA A 16 47.34 -11.05 -23.70
C ALA A 16 46.01 -10.92 -22.93
N LEU A 17 46.10 -10.77 -21.60
CA LEU A 17 44.98 -10.34 -20.77
C LEU A 17 44.77 -8.85 -21.03
N GLU A 18 43.74 -8.54 -21.81
CA GLU A 18 43.34 -7.18 -22.12
C GLU A 18 42.66 -6.56 -20.90
N HIS A 19 43.36 -5.63 -20.23
CA HIS A 19 42.84 -4.87 -19.11
C HIS A 19 41.78 -3.88 -19.59
N HIS A 20 40.55 -4.36 -19.67
CA HIS A 20 39.37 -3.51 -19.78
C HIS A 20 39.24 -2.73 -18.45
N PRO A 21 39.17 -1.39 -18.46
CA PRO A 21 38.86 -0.66 -17.24
C PRO A 21 37.46 -1.07 -16.79
N LEU A 22 37.35 -1.63 -15.58
CA LEU A 22 36.08 -1.82 -14.93
C LEU A 22 35.45 -0.43 -14.76
N VAL A 23 34.45 -0.12 -15.58
CA VAL A 23 33.57 1.02 -15.34
C VAL A 23 32.82 0.72 -14.05
N ILE A 24 33.34 1.22 -12.94
CA ILE A 24 32.64 1.19 -11.66
C ILE A 24 31.45 2.13 -11.84
N LYS A 25 30.28 1.56 -12.15
CA LYS A 25 29.03 2.31 -12.06
C LYS A 25 28.94 2.83 -10.63
N PRO A 26 28.67 4.14 -10.40
CA PRO A 26 28.44 4.61 -9.06
C PRO A 26 27.29 3.79 -8.48
N ALA A 27 27.48 3.27 -7.26
CA ALA A 27 26.45 2.54 -6.53
C ALA A 27 25.15 3.36 -6.55
N PRO A 28 23.97 2.72 -6.69
CA PRO A 28 22.72 3.46 -6.58
C PRO A 28 22.72 4.17 -5.22
N LYS A 29 22.53 5.49 -5.27
CA LYS A 29 22.25 6.32 -4.09
C LYS A 29 21.20 5.60 -3.25
N PRO A 30 21.26 5.62 -1.90
CA PRO A 30 20.17 5.10 -1.08
C PRO A 30 18.90 5.76 -1.60
N ALA A 31 17.94 4.96 -2.07
CA ALA A 31 16.64 5.45 -2.46
C ALA A 31 16.16 6.35 -1.32
N GLU A 32 15.96 7.64 -1.60
CA GLU A 32 15.30 8.55 -0.68
C GLU A 32 14.05 7.82 -0.19
N ALA A 33 13.95 7.63 1.12
CA ALA A 33 12.78 7.04 1.73
C ALA A 33 11.59 7.85 1.24
N GLU A 34 10.76 7.27 0.37
CA GLU A 34 9.50 7.84 -0.11
C GLU A 34 8.80 8.42 1.11
N GLU A 35 8.74 9.75 1.19
CA GLU A 35 8.11 10.42 2.33
C GLU A 35 6.68 9.90 2.38
N VAL A 36 6.35 9.11 3.39
CA VAL A 36 5.06 8.43 3.48
C VAL A 36 3.99 9.51 3.63
N ARG A 37 3.38 9.87 2.50
CA ARG A 37 2.34 10.90 2.45
C ARG A 37 1.09 10.33 3.07
N HIS A 38 0.79 10.79 4.28
CA HIS A 38 -0.47 10.52 4.95
C HIS A 38 -1.49 11.62 4.62
N ILE A 39 -2.76 11.23 4.63
CA ILE A 39 -3.91 12.12 4.49
C ILE A 39 -4.51 12.27 5.88
N ASN A 40 -4.72 13.50 6.34
CA ASN A 40 -5.48 13.76 7.56
C ASN A 40 -6.97 13.64 7.27
N VAL A 41 -7.65 12.81 8.05
CA VAL A 41 -9.07 12.53 7.94
C VAL A 41 -9.72 12.55 9.31
N SER A 42 -11.05 12.68 9.33
CA SER A 42 -11.83 12.27 10.50
C SER A 42 -12.18 10.79 10.37
N ALA A 43 -12.36 10.10 11.50
CA ALA A 43 -12.82 8.73 11.53
C ALA A 43 -14.11 8.59 12.35
N SER A 44 -14.97 7.67 11.92
CA SER A 44 -16.04 7.12 12.74
C SER A 44 -16.10 5.60 12.58
N VAL A 45 -17.12 4.98 13.14
CA VAL A 45 -17.44 3.56 12.95
C VAL A 45 -18.84 3.43 12.38
N TYR A 46 -19.08 2.33 11.67
CA TYR A 46 -20.42 1.95 11.22
C TYR A 46 -20.69 0.48 11.48
N PHE A 47 -21.97 0.18 11.67
CA PHE A 47 -22.52 -1.17 11.78
C PHE A 47 -23.20 -1.53 10.46
N PRO A 48 -23.13 -2.79 10.01
CA PRO A 48 -23.84 -3.26 8.84
C PRO A 48 -25.33 -3.46 9.19
N GLU A 49 -26.03 -2.36 9.42
CA GLU A 49 -27.45 -2.30 9.78
C GLU A 49 -28.16 -1.33 8.84
N GLU A 50 -29.42 -1.65 8.46
CA GLU A 50 -30.21 -0.85 7.51
C GLU A 50 -30.37 0.62 7.92
N ALA A 51 -30.28 0.94 9.22
CA ALA A 51 -30.34 2.32 9.70
C ALA A 51 -29.09 3.15 9.31
N GLN A 52 -27.99 2.49 8.97
CA GLN A 52 -26.70 3.11 8.63
C GLN A 52 -26.27 2.84 7.20
N THR A 53 -26.92 1.90 6.50
CA THR A 53 -26.60 1.48 5.13
C THR A 53 -27.79 1.67 4.19
N ASP A 54 -27.55 1.59 2.88
CA ASP A 54 -28.62 1.50 1.88
C ASP A 54 -29.22 0.06 1.85
N GLU A 55 -30.05 -0.23 0.84
CA GLU A 55 -30.96 -1.39 0.66
C GLU A 55 -30.43 -2.79 1.05
N ASP A 56 -29.12 -3.02 1.04
CA ASP A 56 -28.48 -4.29 1.47
C ASP A 56 -27.31 -4.02 2.44
N PRO A 57 -27.51 -4.09 3.78
CA PRO A 57 -26.51 -3.72 4.79
C PRO A 57 -25.22 -4.55 4.76
N PHE A 58 -25.27 -5.74 4.16
CA PHE A 58 -24.15 -6.68 4.13
C PHE A 58 -23.39 -6.68 2.81
N ILE A 59 -23.72 -5.80 1.87
CA ILE A 59 -23.04 -5.67 0.58
C ILE A 59 -22.36 -4.31 0.52
N THR A 60 -21.03 -4.30 0.40
CA THR A 60 -20.23 -3.07 0.32
C THR A 60 -20.33 -2.42 -1.07
N ALA A 61 -19.90 -1.17 -1.20
CA ALA A 61 -19.91 -0.46 -2.48
C ALA A 61 -19.07 -1.10 -3.61
N ASP A 62 -18.13 -1.99 -3.28
CA ASP A 62 -17.40 -2.82 -4.26
C ASP A 62 -18.04 -4.19 -4.54
N GLY A 63 -19.15 -4.52 -3.87
CA GLY A 63 -19.90 -5.77 -4.02
C GLY A 63 -19.44 -6.90 -3.10
N SER A 64 -18.52 -6.66 -2.16
CA SER A 64 -18.08 -7.65 -1.18
C SER A 64 -19.16 -7.92 -0.12
N ARG A 65 -19.24 -9.17 0.36
CA ARG A 65 -20.22 -9.57 1.39
C ARG A 65 -19.61 -9.57 2.80
N ILE A 66 -20.21 -8.80 3.70
CA ILE A 66 -19.85 -8.74 5.12
C ILE A 66 -20.25 -10.05 5.82
N ASN A 67 -19.40 -10.50 6.75
CA ASN A 67 -19.74 -11.61 7.66
C ASN A 67 -20.46 -11.03 8.88
N GLU A 68 -21.75 -11.29 8.97
CA GLU A 68 -22.65 -10.78 10.00
C GLU A 68 -22.24 -11.21 11.41
N ARG A 69 -21.61 -12.38 11.56
CA ARG A 69 -21.21 -12.93 12.86
C ARG A 69 -20.03 -12.19 13.46
N ASN A 70 -19.13 -11.68 12.62
CA ASN A 70 -17.95 -10.95 13.05
C ASN A 70 -17.52 -9.92 11.99
N PRO A 71 -18.26 -8.79 11.86
CA PRO A 71 -17.97 -7.81 10.81
C PRO A 71 -16.57 -7.19 10.95
N ARG A 72 -16.12 -6.95 12.18
CA ARG A 72 -14.84 -6.30 12.48
C ARG A 72 -13.62 -7.12 12.06
N GLU A 73 -13.73 -8.45 12.05
CA GLU A 73 -12.64 -9.35 11.65
C GLU A 73 -12.18 -9.13 10.21
N HIS A 74 -13.07 -8.62 9.35
CA HIS A 74 -12.74 -8.27 7.97
C HIS A 74 -11.67 -7.19 7.86
N ARG A 75 -11.55 -6.31 8.87
CA ARG A 75 -10.70 -5.12 8.80
C ARG A 75 -11.01 -4.29 7.55
N TRP A 76 -12.29 -4.03 7.30
CA TRP A 76 -12.73 -3.21 6.16
C TRP A 76 -12.95 -1.75 6.54
N LEU A 77 -12.73 -0.88 5.57
CA LEU A 77 -12.85 0.55 5.71
C LEU A 77 -13.74 1.12 4.60
N ALA A 78 -14.65 2.01 4.99
CA ALA A 78 -15.39 2.86 4.08
C ALA A 78 -14.64 4.19 3.91
N LEU A 79 -14.49 4.66 2.66
CA LEU A 79 -13.87 5.95 2.38
C LEU A 79 -14.90 6.97 1.86
N SER A 80 -14.77 8.23 2.28
CA SER A 80 -15.44 9.33 1.59
C SER A 80 -15.01 9.40 0.12
N ARG A 81 -15.97 9.68 -0.77
CA ARG A 81 -15.77 9.52 -2.22
C ARG A 81 -14.58 10.30 -2.78
N ASN A 82 -14.25 11.48 -2.24
CA ASN A 82 -13.11 12.25 -2.74
C ASN A 82 -11.74 11.60 -2.48
N LEU A 83 -11.65 10.62 -1.59
CA LEU A 83 -10.43 9.85 -1.35
C LEU A 83 -10.29 8.70 -2.34
N LEU A 84 -11.40 8.27 -2.94
CA LEU A 84 -11.49 7.13 -3.84
C LEU A 84 -11.13 7.51 -5.29
N SER A 85 -10.32 6.68 -5.95
CA SER A 85 -9.80 6.89 -7.31
C SER A 85 -10.90 7.05 -8.35
N ARG A 86 -12.00 6.30 -8.20
CA ARG A 86 -13.19 6.40 -9.06
C ARG A 86 -13.80 7.80 -9.10
N TRP A 87 -13.56 8.63 -8.08
CA TRP A 87 -14.02 10.03 -8.02
C TRP A 87 -12.87 11.04 -7.91
N GLY A 88 -11.68 10.68 -8.40
CA GLY A 88 -10.54 11.59 -8.50
C GLY A 88 -9.59 11.59 -7.29
N GLY A 89 -9.80 10.71 -6.31
CA GLY A 89 -8.84 10.47 -5.23
C GLY A 89 -7.68 9.55 -5.64
N HIS A 90 -6.93 9.05 -4.65
CA HIS A 90 -5.72 8.26 -4.88
C HIS A 90 -5.81 6.80 -4.38
N ILE A 91 -6.92 6.43 -3.76
CA ILE A 91 -7.12 5.11 -3.14
C ILE A 91 -8.20 4.36 -3.92
N ALA A 92 -7.94 3.13 -4.36
CA ALA A 92 -8.92 2.28 -5.04
C ALA A 92 -9.59 1.31 -4.06
N TYR A 93 -10.72 0.73 -4.46
CA TYR A 93 -11.25 -0.45 -3.77
C TYR A 93 -10.24 -1.59 -3.88
N GLY A 94 -10.09 -2.35 -2.79
CA GLY A 94 -9.10 -3.41 -2.64
C GLY A 94 -7.73 -2.93 -2.14
N ASP A 95 -7.45 -1.63 -2.11
CA ASP A 95 -6.19 -1.12 -1.56
C ASP A 95 -6.12 -1.36 -0.05
N SER A 96 -4.92 -1.68 0.42
CA SER A 96 -4.61 -1.67 1.85
C SER A 96 -4.22 -0.27 2.30
N VAL A 97 -4.76 0.16 3.42
CA VAL A 97 -4.46 1.44 4.05
C VAL A 97 -4.14 1.24 5.53
N LYS A 98 -3.18 2.00 6.04
CA LYS A 98 -2.87 2.10 7.46
C LYS A 98 -3.62 3.28 8.06
N VAL A 99 -4.35 3.02 9.14
CA VAL A 99 -5.10 3.99 9.93
C VAL A 99 -4.39 4.15 11.29
N GLU A 100 -4.08 5.39 11.67
CA GLU A 100 -3.38 5.70 12.92
C GLU A 100 -3.99 6.92 13.60
N GLY A 101 -4.05 6.91 14.94
CA GLY A 101 -4.51 8.05 15.73
C GLY A 101 -5.94 7.93 16.26
N ILE A 102 -6.55 6.74 16.20
CA ILE A 102 -7.87 6.45 16.78
C ILE A 102 -7.70 5.84 18.18
N SER A 103 -7.08 4.66 18.25
CA SER A 103 -6.78 3.95 19.50
C SER A 103 -5.96 2.69 19.21
N LYS A 104 -5.30 2.12 20.22
CA LYS A 104 -4.59 0.82 20.07
C LYS A 104 -5.47 -0.31 19.52
N GLN A 105 -6.77 -0.26 19.76
CA GLN A 105 -7.73 -1.28 19.36
C GLN A 105 -8.19 -1.14 17.89
N LEU A 106 -8.20 0.10 17.38
CA LEU A 106 -8.74 0.45 16.06
C LEU A 106 -7.68 0.92 15.07
N ASP A 107 -6.47 1.22 15.52
CA ASP A 107 -5.36 1.50 14.64
C ASP A 107 -4.93 0.21 13.89
N GLY A 108 -4.21 0.39 12.78
CA GLY A 108 -3.62 -0.70 12.01
C GLY A 108 -4.06 -0.70 10.55
N VAL A 109 -3.93 -1.86 9.91
CA VAL A 109 -4.18 -1.99 8.47
C VAL A 109 -5.62 -2.41 8.21
N TYR A 110 -6.20 -1.84 7.15
CA TYR A 110 -7.54 -2.08 6.67
C TYR A 110 -7.56 -2.21 5.14
N VAL A 111 -8.55 -2.92 4.61
CA VAL A 111 -8.83 -2.99 3.18
C VAL A 111 -10.00 -2.08 2.83
N VAL A 112 -9.84 -1.27 1.81
CA VAL A 112 -10.91 -0.38 1.34
C VAL A 112 -11.92 -1.17 0.53
N ARG A 113 -13.14 -1.28 1.04
CA ARG A 113 -14.22 -2.05 0.40
C ARG A 113 -15.47 -1.24 0.13
N ASP A 114 -15.63 -0.13 0.83
CA ASP A 114 -16.89 0.58 0.88
C ASP A 114 -16.72 2.09 0.69
N ALA A 115 -17.84 2.78 0.42
CA ALA A 115 -17.85 4.21 0.15
C ALA A 115 -18.97 4.93 0.88
N MET A 116 -18.62 6.09 1.43
CA MET A 116 -19.57 6.91 2.17
C MET A 116 -20.49 7.72 1.25
N HIS A 117 -21.56 8.25 1.84
CA HIS A 117 -22.48 9.16 1.17
C HIS A 117 -21.74 10.39 0.58
N ARG A 118 -22.15 10.84 -0.61
CA ARG A 118 -21.43 11.85 -1.44
C ARG A 118 -21.13 13.20 -0.77
N ARG A 119 -21.90 13.56 0.27
CA ARG A 119 -21.78 14.81 1.02
C ARG A 119 -20.62 14.79 2.03
N ILE A 120 -20.19 13.59 2.42
CA ILE A 120 -19.10 13.39 3.38
C ILE A 120 -17.77 13.51 2.64
N ARG A 121 -16.83 14.24 3.22
CA ARG A 121 -15.50 14.52 2.65
C ARG A 121 -14.43 14.32 3.72
N ASN A 122 -13.25 13.84 3.30
CA ASN A 122 -12.07 13.64 4.17
C ASN A 122 -12.39 12.86 5.45
N ARG A 123 -13.22 11.83 5.31
CA ARG A 123 -13.63 10.93 6.40
C ARG A 123 -13.46 9.47 5.98
N VAL A 124 -13.24 8.63 6.99
CA VAL A 124 -13.26 7.18 6.90
C VAL A 124 -14.19 6.59 7.97
N ASP A 125 -14.86 5.48 7.68
CA ASP A 125 -15.60 4.72 8.70
C ASP A 125 -15.07 3.28 8.79
N ILE A 126 -14.81 2.84 10.02
CA ILE A 126 -14.37 1.48 10.31
C ILE A 126 -15.59 0.57 10.46
N LEU A 127 -15.59 -0.56 9.75
CA LEU A 127 -16.60 -1.60 9.94
C LEU A 127 -16.40 -2.26 11.30
N VAL A 128 -17.44 -2.22 12.13
CA VAL A 128 -17.50 -2.90 13.42
C VAL A 128 -18.80 -3.69 13.54
N GLY A 129 -18.84 -4.67 14.45
CA GLY A 129 -20.07 -5.40 14.78
C GLY A 129 -20.86 -4.71 15.89
N PRO A 130 -22.20 -4.86 15.93
CA PRO A 130 -23.03 -4.24 16.98
C PRO A 130 -22.65 -4.69 18.40
N ASN A 131 -22.12 -5.92 18.53
CA ASN A 131 -21.65 -6.47 19.79
C ASN A 131 -20.26 -5.99 20.22
N ASP A 132 -19.50 -5.28 19.37
CA ASP A 132 -18.19 -4.73 19.75
C ASP A 132 -18.33 -3.57 20.76
N GLN A 133 -19.51 -2.96 20.87
CA GLN A 133 -19.78 -1.79 21.72
C GLN A 133 -18.82 -0.62 21.46
N ILE A 134 -18.35 -0.48 20.22
CA ILE A 134 -17.47 0.60 19.79
C ILE A 134 -18.32 1.67 19.14
N ASN A 135 -18.26 2.89 19.67
CA ASN A 135 -18.80 4.08 19.06
C ASN A 135 -17.80 5.21 19.27
N GLY A 136 -17.63 6.07 18.28
CA GLY A 136 -16.75 7.22 18.42
C GLY A 136 -16.60 8.01 17.14
N TYR A 137 -16.07 9.22 17.33
CA TYR A 137 -15.67 10.12 16.28
C TYR A 137 -14.30 10.68 16.66
N TRP A 138 -13.36 10.64 15.72
CA TRP A 138 -11.99 11.06 15.93
C TRP A 138 -11.57 12.02 14.84
N GLU A 139 -10.83 13.04 15.22
CA GLU A 139 -10.22 14.01 14.33
C GLU A 139 -8.71 13.74 14.24
N ASP A 140 -8.04 14.33 13.26
CA ASP A 140 -6.59 14.20 13.07
C ASP A 140 -6.09 12.75 12.90
N VAL A 141 -6.92 11.89 12.32
CA VAL A 141 -6.56 10.51 12.00
C VAL A 141 -5.71 10.49 10.74
N LYS A 142 -4.62 9.73 10.77
CA LYS A 142 -3.71 9.57 9.64
C LYS A 142 -4.10 8.36 8.82
N LEU A 143 -4.37 8.59 7.54
CA LEU A 143 -4.63 7.56 6.55
C LEU A 143 -3.46 7.48 5.58
N THR A 144 -2.81 6.32 5.51
CA THR A 144 -1.67 6.08 4.62
C THR A 144 -2.00 4.93 3.70
N LYS A 145 -1.90 5.12 2.38
CA LYS A 145 -1.97 4.02 1.42
C LYS A 145 -0.66 3.21 1.45
N LEU A 146 -0.78 1.88 1.46
CA LEU A 146 0.35 0.94 1.49
C LEU A 146 0.69 0.41 0.10
#